data_AF-A0A653QBL0-F1
#
_entry.id   AF-A0A653QBL0-F1
#
_cell.length_a   1.000
_cell.length_b   1.000
_cell.length_c   1.000
_cell.angle_alpha   90.00
_cell.angle_beta   90.00
_cell.angle_gamma   90.00
#
_symmetry.space_group_name_H-M   'P 1'
#
loop_
_entity.id
_entity.type
_entity.pdbx_description
1 polymer ?
#
loop_
_entity_poly.entity_id
_entity_poly.type
_entity_poly.pdbx_seq_one_letter_code
_entity_poly.pdbx_strand_id
1 'polypeptide(L)'
;MKHTTAVRGLVLALSLAAGAAAAAQDAMTSTQVRAALTEGGYTEINDVEFKDGVWKADAKDASGNMIDVRLDPASGRVYPETAGATNLGEADIRAKLTAAGYTRIEDVKFDDGMWEAEADNAQGQRMDLKLDPEDGRVVSESRD
;
A
#
# COMPACT_ATOMS: atom_id res chain seq x y z
N MET A 1 34.71 -21.29 57.27
CA MET A 1 34.32 -22.41 56.39
C MET A 1 34.62 -21.99 54.95
N LYS A 2 35.49 -22.75 54.24
CA LYS A 2 35.44 -23.08 52.79
C LYS A 2 35.44 -21.90 51.77
N HIS A 3 36.28 -21.72 50.73
CA HIS A 3 37.47 -22.38 50.18
C HIS A 3 38.21 -21.35 49.26
N THR A 4 39.54 -21.44 49.29
CA THR A 4 40.60 -21.23 48.28
C THR A 4 40.26 -20.90 46.80
N THR A 5 40.94 -19.85 46.30
CA THR A 5 41.64 -19.61 45.00
C THR A 5 41.10 -20.15 43.67
N ALA A 6 40.96 -19.26 42.65
CA ALA A 6 41.71 -19.32 41.38
C ALA A 6 41.39 -18.14 40.43
N VAL A 7 42.42 -17.37 40.06
CA VAL A 7 42.45 -16.52 38.86
C VAL A 7 43.24 -17.27 37.78
N ARG A 8 42.67 -17.37 36.58
CA ARG A 8 43.24 -17.69 35.24
C ARG A 8 42.04 -18.12 34.39
N GLY A 9 41.69 -17.60 33.24
CA GLY A 9 42.28 -16.67 32.29
C GLY A 9 41.49 -16.80 30.98
N LEU A 10 41.89 -16.01 29.98
CA LEU A 10 41.51 -16.08 28.56
C LEU A 10 40.23 -15.34 28.13
N VAL A 11 40.49 -14.22 27.46
CA VAL A 11 39.59 -13.49 26.56
C VAL A 11 39.19 -14.39 25.39
N LEU A 12 37.89 -14.55 25.15
CA LEU A 12 37.36 -14.70 23.79
C LEU A 12 36.41 -13.53 23.55
N ALA A 13 36.87 -12.59 22.73
CA ALA A 13 35.99 -11.69 22.03
C ALA A 13 35.23 -12.50 20.97
N LEU A 14 33.93 -12.64 21.13
CA LEU A 14 33.02 -12.86 20.00
C LEU A 14 32.08 -11.66 19.94
N SER A 15 32.49 -10.70 19.12
CA SER A 15 31.61 -9.73 18.49
C SER A 15 30.60 -10.50 17.64
N LEU A 16 29.39 -10.74 18.17
CA LEU A 16 28.22 -10.91 17.31
C LEU A 16 27.60 -9.53 17.11
N ALA A 17 28.04 -8.88 16.04
CA ALA A 17 27.17 -7.98 15.31
C ALA A 17 25.99 -8.82 14.79
N ALA A 18 24.96 -8.98 15.62
CA ALA A 18 23.65 -9.38 15.13
C ALA A 18 23.13 -8.19 14.33
N GLY A 19 23.28 -8.32 13.02
CA GLY A 19 23.04 -7.28 12.04
C GLY A 19 21.69 -6.61 12.24
N ALA A 20 21.70 -5.31 12.01
CA ALA A 20 20.52 -4.53 11.74
C ALA A 20 19.73 -5.18 10.58
N ALA A 21 18.69 -5.92 10.92
CA ALA A 21 17.55 -6.19 10.05
C ALA A 21 16.28 -5.85 10.84
N ALA A 22 16.26 -4.65 11.40
CA ALA A 22 15.04 -3.99 11.83
C ALA A 22 14.72 -2.92 10.80
N ALA A 23 13.48 -2.95 10.29
CA ALA A 23 12.85 -2.05 9.30
C ALA A 23 13.07 -2.37 7.81
N ALA A 24 12.47 -3.49 7.37
CA ALA A 24 11.80 -3.56 6.06
C ALA A 24 10.35 -4.00 6.28
N GLN A 25 9.65 -3.27 7.13
CA GLN A 25 8.21 -3.14 7.07
C GLN A 25 8.01 -1.88 6.19
N ASP A 26 7.17 -1.80 5.16
CA ASP A 26 5.74 -2.11 5.16
C ASP A 26 5.18 -2.07 3.71
N ALA A 27 5.55 -3.02 2.84
CA ALA A 27 4.79 -3.21 1.60
C ALA A 27 4.37 -4.67 1.53
N MET A 28 3.07 -4.91 1.34
CA MET A 28 2.55 -6.27 1.13
C MET A 28 3.31 -6.97 0.00
N THR A 29 3.54 -8.27 0.14
CA THR A 29 4.08 -9.14 -0.92
C THR A 29 2.94 -9.68 -1.78
N SER A 30 3.25 -10.17 -3.00
CA SER A 30 2.26 -10.82 -3.85
C SER A 30 1.57 -12.03 -3.19
N THR A 31 2.28 -12.74 -2.30
CA THR A 31 1.70 -13.84 -1.51
C THR A 31 0.68 -13.31 -0.49
N GLN A 32 0.99 -12.20 0.19
CA GLN A 32 0.05 -11.56 1.11
C GLN A 32 -1.15 -10.97 0.38
N VAL A 33 -0.97 -10.43 -0.83
CA VAL A 33 -2.08 -9.96 -1.68
C VAL A 33 -3.02 -11.10 -2.04
N ARG A 34 -2.47 -12.24 -2.49
CA ARG A 34 -3.27 -13.44 -2.79
C ARG A 34 -4.03 -13.95 -1.57
N ALA A 35 -3.40 -13.92 -0.40
CA ALA A 35 -4.04 -14.30 0.86
C ALA A 35 -5.20 -13.34 1.19
N ALA A 36 -4.98 -12.02 1.16
CA ALA A 36 -6.00 -11.02 1.42
C ALA A 36 -7.20 -11.13 0.46
N LEU A 37 -6.95 -11.36 -0.84
CA LEU A 37 -8.01 -11.59 -1.81
C LEU A 37 -8.78 -12.89 -1.54
N THR A 38 -8.09 -13.98 -1.20
CA THR A 38 -8.74 -15.24 -0.83
C THR A 38 -9.61 -15.08 0.43
N GLU A 39 -9.11 -14.38 1.45
CA GLU A 39 -9.84 -14.05 2.68
C GLU A 39 -11.05 -13.16 2.41
N GLY A 40 -10.95 -12.25 1.42
CA GLY A 40 -12.04 -11.42 0.90
C GLY A 40 -13.08 -12.17 0.06
N GLY A 41 -12.91 -13.48 -0.17
CA GLY A 41 -13.84 -14.32 -0.93
C GLY A 41 -13.61 -14.33 -2.44
N TYR A 42 -12.50 -13.75 -2.91
CA TYR A 42 -12.10 -13.82 -4.32
C TYR A 42 -11.45 -15.18 -4.65
N THR A 43 -11.63 -15.64 -5.88
CA THR A 43 -11.04 -16.88 -6.40
C THR A 43 -10.35 -16.64 -7.74
N GLU A 44 -9.69 -17.66 -8.31
CA GLU A 44 -9.03 -17.58 -9.63
C GLU A 44 -8.12 -16.33 -9.77
N ILE A 45 -7.28 -16.08 -8.76
CA ILE A 45 -6.43 -14.88 -8.67
C ILE A 45 -5.24 -15.01 -9.62
N ASN A 46 -5.17 -14.13 -10.61
CA ASN A 46 -4.12 -14.07 -11.63
C ASN A 46 -3.49 -12.66 -11.68
N ASP A 47 -2.38 -12.54 -12.42
CA ASP A 47 -1.78 -11.25 -12.79
C ASP A 47 -1.55 -10.27 -11.61
N VAL A 48 -1.12 -10.83 -10.48
CA VAL A 48 -0.78 -10.08 -9.27
C VAL A 48 0.51 -9.30 -9.50
N GLU A 49 0.40 -7.98 -9.65
CA GLU A 49 1.52 -7.06 -9.90
C GLU A 49 1.44 -5.80 -9.04
N PHE A 50 2.59 -5.16 -8.80
CA PHE A 50 2.66 -3.86 -8.13
C PHE A 50 2.95 -2.79 -9.16
N LYS A 51 2.00 -1.86 -9.36
CA LYS A 51 2.05 -0.84 -10.40
C LYS A 51 1.28 0.41 -9.96
N ASP A 52 1.78 1.59 -10.32
CA ASP A 52 1.18 2.89 -9.99
C ASP A 52 0.96 3.07 -8.47
N GLY A 53 1.90 2.51 -7.70
CA GLY A 53 1.91 2.54 -6.24
C GLY A 53 0.82 1.71 -5.54
N VAL A 54 0.08 0.86 -6.27
CA VAL A 54 -0.91 -0.09 -5.72
C VAL A 54 -0.62 -1.51 -6.19
N TRP A 55 -1.17 -2.49 -5.48
CA TRP A 55 -1.27 -3.85 -6.03
C TRP A 55 -2.46 -3.95 -6.97
N LYS A 56 -2.29 -4.63 -8.09
CA LYS A 56 -3.33 -4.97 -9.07
C LYS A 56 -3.41 -6.48 -9.21
N ALA A 57 -4.59 -7.01 -9.46
CA ALA A 57 -4.80 -8.41 -9.79
C ALA A 57 -6.11 -8.61 -10.55
N ASP A 58 -6.16 -9.66 -11.36
CA ASP A 58 -7.39 -10.17 -11.95
C ASP A 58 -7.93 -11.23 -11.00
N ALA A 59 -9.19 -11.12 -10.59
CA ALA A 59 -9.78 -12.07 -9.65
C ALA A 59 -11.26 -12.30 -9.94
N LYS A 60 -11.72 -13.52 -9.65
CA LYS A 60 -13.14 -13.88 -9.73
C LYS A 60 -13.86 -13.46 -8.47
N ASP A 61 -14.88 -12.62 -8.63
CA ASP A 61 -15.74 -12.18 -7.54
C ASP A 61 -16.71 -13.28 -7.06
N ALA A 62 -17.46 -12.99 -6.00
CA ALA A 62 -18.47 -13.91 -5.44
C ALA A 62 -19.65 -14.19 -6.39
N SER A 63 -19.86 -13.35 -7.40
CA SER A 63 -20.88 -13.54 -8.44
C SER A 63 -20.38 -14.42 -9.59
N GLY A 64 -19.08 -14.76 -9.60
CA GLY A 64 -18.44 -15.59 -10.60
C GLY A 64 -17.87 -14.81 -11.80
N ASN A 65 -17.80 -13.48 -11.74
CA ASN A 65 -17.22 -12.64 -12.80
C ASN A 65 -15.74 -12.42 -12.55
N MET A 66 -14.92 -12.47 -13.60
CA MET A 66 -13.54 -11.97 -13.55
C MET A 66 -13.56 -10.45 -13.58
N ILE A 67 -12.90 -9.83 -12.60
CA ILE A 67 -12.80 -8.37 -12.46
C ILE A 67 -11.39 -7.95 -12.05
N ASP A 68 -11.05 -6.70 -12.33
CA ASP A 68 -9.83 -6.09 -11.81
C ASP A 68 -10.04 -5.67 -10.34
N VAL A 69 -9.05 -5.96 -9.50
CA VAL A 69 -9.01 -5.52 -8.11
C VAL A 69 -7.70 -4.79 -7.81
N ARG A 70 -7.81 -3.68 -7.09
CA ARG A 70 -6.68 -2.93 -6.55
C ARG A 70 -6.57 -3.14 -5.05
N LEU A 71 -5.37 -3.13 -4.51
CA LEU A 71 -5.17 -3.16 -3.07
C LEU A 71 -4.22 -2.07 -2.61
N ASP A 72 -4.59 -1.45 -1.48
CA ASP A 72 -3.71 -0.56 -0.72
C ASP A 72 -2.49 -1.38 -0.26
N PRO A 73 -1.26 -1.02 -0.64
CA PRO A 73 -0.07 -1.79 -0.30
C PRO A 73 0.30 -1.77 1.18
N ALA A 74 -0.23 -0.82 1.94
CA ALA A 74 0.02 -0.68 3.38
C ALA A 74 -1.04 -1.43 4.21
N SER A 75 -2.31 -1.37 3.81
CA SER A 75 -3.41 -1.93 4.61
C SER A 75 -4.00 -3.24 4.07
N GLY A 76 -3.80 -3.55 2.80
CA GLY A 76 -4.46 -4.65 2.11
C GLY A 76 -5.95 -4.42 1.84
N ARG A 77 -6.45 -3.20 2.05
CA ARG A 77 -7.81 -2.83 1.66
C ARG A 77 -7.98 -3.06 0.15
N VAL A 78 -9.03 -3.80 -0.20
CA VAL A 78 -9.38 -4.16 -1.58
C VAL A 78 -10.35 -3.12 -2.17
N TYR A 79 -10.08 -2.69 -3.39
CA TYR A 79 -10.89 -1.81 -4.22
C TYR A 79 -11.23 -2.54 -5.53
N PRO A 80 -12.40 -3.17 -5.64
CA PRO A 80 -12.83 -3.78 -6.89
C PRO A 80 -13.19 -2.70 -7.92
N GLU A 81 -12.90 -2.94 -9.20
CA GLU A 81 -13.25 -2.01 -10.29
C GLU A 81 -14.77 -1.76 -10.38
N THR A 82 -15.56 -2.74 -9.91
CA THR A 82 -17.02 -2.68 -9.88
C THR A 82 -17.57 -1.87 -8.71
N ALA A 83 -16.70 -1.32 -7.86
CA ALA A 83 -17.12 -0.39 -6.81
C ALA A 83 -17.88 0.79 -7.44
N GLY A 84 -19.11 0.99 -6.96
CA GLY A 84 -20.03 1.99 -7.50
C GLY A 84 -19.78 3.40 -6.97
N ALA A 85 -20.78 4.26 -7.15
CA ALA A 85 -20.74 5.67 -6.80
C ALA A 85 -20.23 5.92 -5.37
N THR A 86 -19.33 6.88 -5.25
CA THR A 86 -18.81 7.34 -3.95
C THR A 86 -19.70 8.43 -3.35
N ASN A 87 -19.60 8.66 -2.04
CA ASN A 87 -20.23 9.83 -1.41
C ASN A 87 -19.49 11.14 -1.70
N LEU A 88 -18.35 11.08 -2.40
CA LEU A 88 -17.53 12.21 -2.79
C LEU A 88 -17.82 12.58 -4.24
N GLY A 89 -17.72 13.86 -4.56
CA GLY A 89 -17.60 14.36 -5.92
C GLY A 89 -16.18 14.85 -6.22
N GLU A 90 -15.93 15.18 -7.49
CA GLU A 90 -14.67 15.78 -7.92
C GLU A 90 -14.26 17.00 -7.07
N ALA A 91 -15.22 17.86 -6.72
CA ALA A 91 -14.98 19.05 -5.91
C ALA A 91 -14.47 18.69 -4.50
N ASP A 92 -14.99 17.62 -3.89
CA ASP A 92 -14.56 17.15 -2.58
C ASP A 92 -13.12 16.62 -2.65
N ILE A 93 -12.79 15.87 -3.71
CA ILE A 93 -11.43 15.35 -3.95
C ILE A 93 -10.44 16.49 -4.13
N ARG A 94 -10.76 17.48 -4.97
CA ARG A 94 -9.93 18.68 -5.15
C ARG A 94 -9.70 19.42 -3.83
N ALA A 95 -10.75 19.58 -3.02
CA ALA A 95 -10.65 20.24 -1.72
C ALA A 95 -9.73 19.46 -0.75
N LYS A 96 -9.87 18.14 -0.70
CA LYS A 96 -9.03 17.25 0.11
C LYS A 96 -7.56 17.29 -0.32
N LEU A 97 -7.29 17.20 -1.62
CA LEU A 97 -5.93 17.30 -2.16
C LEU A 97 -5.29 18.66 -1.88
N THR A 98 -6.05 19.75 -2.05
CA THR A 98 -5.58 21.10 -1.70
C THR A 98 -5.25 21.20 -0.21
N ALA A 99 -6.10 20.66 0.66
CA ALA A 99 -5.88 20.64 2.11
C ALA A 99 -4.66 19.78 2.51
N ALA A 100 -4.34 18.74 1.73
CA ALA A 100 -3.14 17.92 1.89
C ALA A 100 -1.86 18.58 1.33
N GLY A 101 -1.97 19.76 0.70
CA GLY A 101 -0.84 20.53 0.20
C GLY A 101 -0.48 20.27 -1.27
N TYR A 102 -1.29 19.50 -1.99
CA TYR A 102 -1.13 19.35 -3.43
C TYR A 102 -1.59 20.60 -4.17
N THR A 103 -0.95 20.88 -5.30
CA THR A 103 -1.27 22.02 -6.18
C THR A 103 -1.43 21.55 -7.62
N ARG A 104 -1.84 22.43 -8.55
CA ARG A 104 -2.06 22.09 -9.97
C ARG A 104 -2.85 20.79 -10.20
N ILE A 105 -3.96 20.63 -9.46
CA ILE A 105 -4.79 19.41 -9.49
C ILE A 105 -5.56 19.35 -10.80
N GLU A 106 -5.42 18.26 -11.53
CA GLU A 106 -5.99 18.01 -12.86
C GLU A 106 -6.49 16.56 -12.95
N ASP A 107 -7.22 16.25 -14.03
CA ASP A 107 -7.68 14.89 -14.38
C ASP A 107 -8.33 14.09 -13.25
N VAL A 108 -9.13 14.79 -12.44
CA VAL A 108 -9.83 14.20 -11.30
C VAL A 108 -11.02 13.38 -11.81
N LYS A 109 -10.96 12.06 -11.65
CA LYS A 109 -12.01 11.14 -12.11
C LYS A 109 -12.17 9.97 -11.14
N PHE A 110 -13.37 9.40 -11.12
CA PHE A 110 -13.62 8.11 -10.45
C PHE A 110 -13.58 7.02 -11.51
N ASP A 111 -12.62 6.12 -11.38
CA ASP A 111 -12.37 5.05 -12.33
C ASP A 111 -11.81 3.86 -11.58
N ASP A 112 -11.95 2.65 -12.11
CA ASP A 112 -11.18 1.51 -11.60
C ASP A 112 -11.42 1.20 -10.10
N GLY A 113 -12.55 1.65 -9.56
CA GLY A 113 -12.95 1.52 -8.15
C GLY A 113 -12.29 2.53 -7.20
N MET A 114 -11.54 3.51 -7.71
CA MET A 114 -10.80 4.51 -6.93
C MET A 114 -10.97 5.92 -7.53
N TRP A 115 -10.69 6.95 -6.73
CA TRP A 115 -10.47 8.27 -7.30
C TRP A 115 -9.06 8.36 -7.86
N GLU A 116 -8.92 8.97 -9.03
CA GLU A 116 -7.64 9.29 -9.67
C GLU A 116 -7.52 10.80 -9.83
N ALA A 117 -6.31 11.32 -9.72
CA ALA A 117 -6.00 12.71 -9.99
C ALA A 117 -4.53 12.86 -10.33
N GLU A 118 -4.20 13.85 -11.14
CA GLU A 118 -2.82 14.29 -11.30
C GLU A 118 -2.61 15.60 -10.53
N ALA A 119 -1.51 15.72 -9.79
CA ALA A 119 -1.22 16.92 -9.02
C ALA A 119 0.27 17.13 -8.77
N ASP A 120 0.64 18.35 -8.39
CA ASP A 120 1.96 18.66 -7.87
C ASP A 120 2.02 18.41 -6.38
N ASN A 121 3.03 17.64 -5.93
CA ASN A 121 3.33 17.54 -4.51
C ASN A 121 4.07 18.78 -3.97
N ALA A 122 4.38 18.79 -2.67
CA ALA A 122 5.03 19.92 -1.99
C ALA A 122 6.43 20.24 -2.53
N GLN A 123 7.06 19.31 -3.27
CA GLN A 123 8.35 19.50 -3.93
C GLN A 123 8.20 20.01 -5.38
N GLY A 124 6.97 20.28 -5.84
CA GLY A 124 6.67 20.71 -7.21
C GLY A 124 6.84 19.60 -8.25
N GLN A 125 6.79 18.33 -7.83
CA GLN A 125 6.85 17.18 -8.74
C GLN A 125 5.44 16.78 -9.16
N ARG A 126 5.25 16.50 -10.45
CA ARG A 126 3.98 16.00 -11.00
C ARG A 126 3.81 14.52 -10.60
N MET A 127 2.64 14.21 -10.07
CA MET A 127 2.34 12.91 -9.50
C MET A 127 0.95 12.44 -9.95
N ASP A 128 0.86 11.15 -10.24
CA ASP A 128 -0.38 10.39 -10.34
C ASP A 128 -0.79 9.94 -8.94
N LEU A 129 -2.02 10.25 -8.57
CA LEU A 129 -2.59 9.94 -7.28
C LEU A 129 -3.74 8.95 -7.43
N LYS A 130 -3.74 7.90 -6.59
CA LYS A 130 -4.94 7.09 -6.35
C LYS A 130 -5.45 7.37 -4.95
N LEU A 131 -6.73 7.64 -4.83
CA LEU A 131 -7.37 8.00 -3.58
C LEU A 131 -8.52 7.05 -3.26
N ASP A 132 -8.72 6.91 -1.96
CA ASP A 132 -9.77 6.11 -1.38
C ASP A 132 -11.16 6.63 -1.80
N PRO A 133 -12.07 5.75 -2.27
CA PRO A 133 -13.41 6.15 -2.68
C PRO A 133 -14.24 6.76 -1.55
N GLU A 134 -14.05 6.33 -0.30
CA GLU A 134 -14.96 6.70 0.79
C GLU A 134 -14.54 8.01 1.48
N ASP A 135 -13.24 8.19 1.70
CA ASP A 135 -12.72 9.32 2.47
C ASP A 135 -11.79 10.25 1.68
N GLY A 136 -11.43 9.91 0.44
CA GLY A 136 -10.57 10.71 -0.42
C GLY A 136 -9.13 10.85 0.10
N ARG A 137 -8.68 9.95 0.98
CA ARG A 137 -7.27 9.86 1.40
C ARG A 137 -6.42 9.35 0.25
N VAL A 138 -5.22 9.91 0.07
CA VAL A 138 -4.23 9.38 -0.88
C VAL A 138 -3.80 7.97 -0.44
N VAL A 139 -4.02 6.99 -1.31
CA VAL A 139 -3.63 5.58 -1.14
C VAL A 139 -2.28 5.33 -1.83
N SER A 140 -2.07 5.91 -3.01
CA SER A 140 -0.79 5.88 -3.69
C SER A 140 -0.46 7.21 -4.35
N GLU A 141 0.85 7.45 -4.47
CA GLU A 141 1.45 8.55 -5.20
C GLU A 141 2.59 7.95 -6.05
N SER A 142 2.50 8.09 -7.37
CA SER A 142 3.56 7.70 -8.33
C SER A 142 3.91 8.89 -9.21
N ARG A 143 5.14 8.92 -9.73
CA ARG A 143 5.50 9.96 -10.70
C ARG A 143 4.80 9.69 -12.02
N ASP A 144 4.20 10.74 -12.58
CA ASP A 144 3.71 10.82 -13.96
C ASP A 144 4.88 10.74 -14.97
#